data_AF-A0A7Y4SBA3-F1
#
_entry.id   AF-A0A7Y4SBA3-F1
#
_cell.length_a   1.000
_cell.length_b   1.000
_cell.length_c   1.000
_cell.angle_alpha   90.00
_cell.angle_beta   90.00
_cell.angle_gamma   90.00
#
_symmetry.space_group_name_H-M   'P 1'
#
loop_
_entity.id
_entity.type
_entity.pdbx_description
1 polymer ?
#
loop_
_entity_poly.entity_id
_entity_poly.type
_entity_poly.pdbx_seq_one_letter_code
_entity_poly.pdbx_strand_id
1 'polypeptide(L)'
;MASQVINGKAFEWAVGAAIAQQTGFDITLDKVATHNQSCFDSVTISKKQRDNYTNTAHHAVQHILEKECLTGTGTITFLPDIRGQDGDVRDIVITSAGKTIGISCKTNHDAYKHSRLSKKLNFVSKWGLDTAGCSAAYFDSITPLFDELAKIRKDGKDLVTWAELTDKPNRFYWPVLDAFATELERIQSPKMCGNFIKYLVGNHDFYKVVSRPNAVAIQAFNLNGMFNVSKPQLPTKIDLIKNKNGTQYSKTIIFDKGWSFNFRIHSASSKVEASLKFDINAIALSPKLYTHHIDL
;
A
#
# COMPACT_ATOMS: atom_id res chain seq x y z
N MET A 1 -13.80 3.87 11.74
CA MET A 1 -12.47 4.42 11.41
C MET A 1 -11.54 4.45 12.62
N ALA A 2 -11.96 4.96 13.79
CA ALA A 2 -11.13 4.96 15.01
C ALA A 2 -10.63 3.55 15.42
N SER A 3 -11.46 2.51 15.32
CA SER A 3 -11.07 1.13 15.65
C SER A 3 -9.97 0.56 14.75
N GLN A 4 -9.94 0.91 13.45
CA GLN A 4 -8.92 0.39 12.53
C GLN A 4 -7.55 1.02 12.79
N VAL A 5 -7.52 2.32 13.07
CA VAL A 5 -6.28 3.04 13.42
C VAL A 5 -5.72 2.49 14.73
N ILE A 6 -6.55 2.37 15.77
CA ILE A 6 -6.11 1.81 17.07
C ILE A 6 -5.57 0.39 16.90
N ASN A 7 -6.26 -0.48 16.13
CA ASN A 7 -5.79 -1.84 15.85
C ASN A 7 -4.44 -1.87 15.13
N GLY A 8 -4.24 -1.02 14.12
CA GLY A 8 -2.98 -0.92 13.39
C GLY A 8 -1.83 -0.49 14.31
N LYS A 9 -2.03 0.59 15.06
CA LYS A 9 -1.02 1.15 15.98
C LYS A 9 -0.70 0.22 17.15
N ALA A 10 -1.70 -0.50 17.66
CA ALA A 10 -1.50 -1.55 18.65
C ALA A 10 -0.62 -2.68 18.11
N PHE A 11 -0.86 -3.14 16.88
CA PHE A 11 -0.04 -4.19 16.28
C PHE A 11 1.39 -3.71 15.97
N GLU A 12 1.56 -2.47 15.49
CA GLU A 12 2.88 -1.85 15.35
C GLU A 12 3.65 -1.90 16.68
N TRP A 13 3.04 -1.46 17.79
CA TRP A 13 3.68 -1.51 19.11
C TRP A 13 4.10 -2.93 19.50
N ALA A 14 3.21 -3.93 19.32
CA ALA A 14 3.51 -5.32 19.64
C ALA A 14 4.75 -5.83 18.88
N VAL A 15 4.90 -5.47 17.61
CA VAL A 15 6.08 -5.81 16.80
C VAL A 15 7.33 -5.11 17.33
N GLY A 16 7.27 -3.81 17.61
CA GLY A 16 8.41 -3.08 18.17
C GLY A 16 8.86 -3.61 19.53
N ALA A 17 7.91 -3.94 20.40
CA ALA A 17 8.18 -4.55 21.70
C ALA A 17 8.81 -5.95 21.56
N ALA A 18 8.34 -6.77 20.62
CA ALA A 18 8.94 -8.07 20.34
C ALA A 18 10.38 -7.96 19.83
N ILE A 19 10.70 -6.97 18.98
CA ILE A 19 12.07 -6.69 18.56
C ILE A 19 12.93 -6.33 19.76
N ALA A 20 12.48 -5.40 20.60
CA ALA A 20 13.22 -4.97 21.79
C ALA A 20 13.48 -6.15 22.74
N GLN A 21 12.47 -7.00 22.98
CA GLN A 21 12.59 -8.18 23.84
C GLN A 21 13.60 -9.20 23.30
N GLN A 22 13.63 -9.45 21.99
CA GLN A 22 14.48 -10.47 21.38
C GLN A 22 15.91 -10.00 21.09
N THR A 23 16.11 -8.69 20.90
CA THR A 23 17.42 -8.10 20.55
C THR A 23 18.11 -7.36 21.68
N GLY A 24 17.35 -6.91 22.68
CA GLY A 24 17.83 -5.97 23.70
C GLY A 24 18.02 -4.54 23.19
N PHE A 25 17.54 -4.21 21.98
CA PHE A 25 17.67 -2.86 21.42
C PHE A 25 16.70 -1.88 22.05
N ASP A 26 17.11 -0.62 22.13
CA ASP A 26 16.30 0.44 22.72
C ASP A 26 15.24 0.95 21.73
N ILE A 27 14.00 1.06 22.20
CA ILE A 27 12.94 1.78 21.50
C ILE A 27 13.18 3.28 21.71
N THR A 28 13.27 4.03 20.61
CA THR A 28 13.27 5.49 20.66
C THR A 28 11.87 5.95 21.08
N LEU A 29 11.73 6.42 22.33
CA LEU A 29 10.46 6.89 22.89
C LEU A 29 10.13 8.31 22.42
N ASP A 30 9.60 8.41 21.21
CA ASP A 30 9.03 9.65 20.67
C ASP A 30 7.49 9.66 20.73
N LYS A 31 6.86 10.72 20.19
CA LYS A 31 5.39 10.84 20.15
C LYS A 31 4.71 9.69 19.41
N VAL A 32 5.34 9.12 18.39
CA VAL A 32 4.77 8.02 17.60
C VAL A 32 4.82 6.74 18.43
N ALA A 33 5.97 6.44 19.04
CA ALA A 33 6.13 5.29 19.93
C ALA A 33 5.14 5.35 21.11
N THR A 34 5.04 6.49 21.80
CA THR A 34 4.09 6.68 22.90
C THR A 34 2.64 6.54 22.45
N HIS A 35 2.29 7.06 21.28
CA HIS A 35 0.94 6.88 20.73
C HIS A 35 0.64 5.41 20.45
N ASN A 36 1.54 4.70 19.79
CA ASN A 36 1.39 3.28 19.47
C ASN A 36 1.24 2.43 20.75
N GLN A 37 2.05 2.70 21.77
CA GLN A 37 1.92 2.09 23.09
C GLN A 37 0.53 2.35 23.69
N SER A 38 0.07 3.60 23.67
CA SER A 38 -1.27 3.94 24.20
C SER A 38 -2.41 3.23 23.45
N CYS A 39 -2.26 3.02 22.14
CA CYS A 39 -3.22 2.26 21.34
C CYS A 39 -3.20 0.78 21.71
N PHE A 40 -2.02 0.19 21.93
CA PHE A 40 -1.90 -1.18 22.43
C PHE A 40 -2.55 -1.32 23.81
N ASP A 41 -2.33 -0.36 24.70
CA ASP A 41 -2.86 -0.33 26.06
C ASP A 41 -4.34 0.05 26.17
N SER A 42 -4.93 0.54 25.09
CA SER A 42 -6.33 0.93 25.04
C SER A 42 -7.27 -0.19 25.49
N VAL A 43 -8.25 0.16 26.32
CA VAL A 43 -9.36 -0.72 26.73
C VAL A 43 -10.20 -1.21 25.55
N THR A 44 -10.09 -0.57 24.38
CA THR A 44 -10.79 -0.98 23.16
C THR A 44 -10.13 -2.19 22.47
N ILE A 45 -8.87 -2.50 22.81
CA ILE A 45 -8.19 -3.72 22.37
C ILE A 45 -8.49 -4.81 23.40
N SER A 46 -9.30 -5.79 23.00
CA SER A 46 -9.63 -6.93 23.86
C SER A 46 -8.37 -7.74 24.20
N LYS A 47 -8.40 -8.45 25.33
CA LYS A 47 -7.31 -9.36 25.74
C LYS A 47 -6.96 -10.34 24.62
N LYS A 48 -7.96 -10.97 23.98
CA LYS A 48 -7.76 -11.90 22.86
C LYS A 48 -7.03 -11.25 21.68
N GLN A 49 -7.36 -10.01 21.32
CA GLN A 49 -6.68 -9.30 20.23
C GLN A 49 -5.24 -8.96 20.61
N ARG A 50 -5.03 -8.51 21.85
CA ARG A 50 -3.70 -8.21 22.38
C ARG A 50 -2.81 -9.44 22.38
N ASP A 51 -3.32 -10.56 22.87
CA ASP A 51 -2.63 -11.86 22.86
C ASP A 51 -2.29 -12.29 21.43
N ASN A 52 -3.22 -12.15 20.48
CA ASN A 52 -2.95 -12.43 19.07
C ASN A 52 -1.85 -11.53 18.49
N TYR A 53 -1.88 -10.22 18.76
CA TYR A 53 -0.83 -9.29 18.30
C TYR A 53 0.53 -9.62 18.89
N THR A 54 0.61 -9.89 20.20
CA THR A 54 1.86 -10.29 20.85
C THR A 54 2.40 -11.60 20.28
N ASN A 55 1.54 -12.62 20.11
CA ASN A 55 1.97 -13.93 19.60
C ASN A 55 2.44 -13.84 18.13
N THR A 56 1.65 -13.18 17.27
CA THR A 56 2.02 -12.98 15.86
C THR A 56 3.28 -12.13 15.70
N ALA A 57 3.45 -11.09 16.53
CA ALA A 57 4.65 -10.27 16.56
C ALA A 57 5.89 -11.09 16.96
N HIS A 58 5.79 -11.88 18.03
CA HIS A 58 6.89 -12.71 18.52
C HIS A 58 7.45 -13.63 17.43
N HIS A 59 6.58 -14.43 16.79
CA HIS A 59 7.00 -15.38 15.76
C HIS A 59 7.49 -14.70 14.48
N ALA A 60 6.86 -13.60 14.06
CA ALA A 60 7.32 -12.87 12.88
C ALA A 60 8.68 -12.22 13.11
N VAL A 61 8.89 -11.59 14.26
CA VAL A 61 10.17 -10.99 14.61
C VAL A 61 11.25 -12.04 14.72
N GLN A 62 10.99 -13.16 15.40
CA GLN A 62 11.96 -14.26 15.50
C GLN A 62 12.43 -14.71 14.11
N HIS A 63 11.48 -14.98 13.22
CA HIS A 63 11.79 -15.38 11.85
C HIS A 63 12.62 -14.34 11.09
N ILE A 64 12.27 -13.05 11.21
CA ILE A 64 13.00 -11.96 10.53
C ILE A 64 14.43 -11.83 11.10
N LEU A 65 14.60 -11.89 12.42
CA LEU A 65 15.90 -11.78 13.06
C LEU A 65 16.82 -12.95 12.70
N GLU A 66 16.29 -14.17 12.68
CA GLU A 66 17.03 -15.36 12.24
C GLU A 66 17.53 -15.21 10.79
N LYS A 67 16.71 -14.68 9.89
CA LYS A 67 17.10 -14.43 8.49
C LYS A 67 18.13 -13.33 8.35
N GLU A 68 17.93 -12.22 9.04
CA GLU A 68 18.78 -11.04 8.87
C GLU A 68 20.08 -11.09 9.68
N CYS A 69 20.20 -12.06 10.60
CA CYS A 69 21.37 -12.28 11.45
C CYS A 69 21.84 -10.98 12.12
N LEU A 70 20.91 -10.24 12.74
CA LEU A 70 21.23 -8.99 13.44
C LEU A 70 22.15 -9.27 14.64
N THR A 71 23.18 -8.45 14.80
CA THR A 71 24.18 -8.56 15.88
C THR A 71 24.55 -7.17 16.40
N GLY A 72 25.05 -7.09 17.63
CA GLY A 72 25.59 -5.85 18.20
C GLY A 72 24.52 -5.03 18.94
N THR A 73 24.64 -3.71 18.90
CA THR A 73 23.67 -2.77 19.46
C THR A 73 22.85 -2.13 18.35
N GLY A 74 21.67 -1.62 18.68
CA GLY A 74 20.80 -0.96 17.72
C GLY A 74 19.66 -0.21 18.37
N THR A 75 18.90 0.48 17.53
CA THR A 75 17.73 1.28 17.91
C THR A 75 16.52 0.88 17.09
N ILE A 76 15.35 0.99 17.72
CA ILE A 76 14.05 0.74 17.10
C ILE A 76 13.30 2.07 17.04
N THR A 77 12.90 2.47 15.85
CA THR A 77 12.16 3.73 15.61
C THR A 77 10.82 3.44 14.96
N PHE A 78 9.75 3.97 15.53
CA PHE A 78 8.42 3.97 14.91
C PHE A 78 8.30 5.14 13.94
N LEU A 79 7.80 4.88 12.74
CA LEU A 79 7.68 5.90 11.71
C LEU A 79 6.26 6.50 11.68
N PRO A 80 6.12 7.82 11.46
CA PRO A 80 4.81 8.45 11.33
C PRO A 80 4.18 8.15 9.95
N ASP A 81 2.85 7.99 9.93
CA ASP A 81 2.06 7.68 8.72
C ASP A 81 2.28 8.65 7.55
N ILE A 82 2.69 9.89 7.84
CA ILE A 82 2.96 10.91 6.83
C ILE A 82 4.02 10.46 5.82
N ARG A 83 5.00 9.64 6.24
CA ARG A 83 6.04 9.09 5.36
C ARG A 83 5.47 8.16 4.27
N GLY A 84 4.35 7.52 4.58
CA GLY A 84 3.59 6.72 3.62
C GLY A 84 3.13 7.53 2.42
N GLN A 85 2.95 8.86 2.53
CA GLN A 85 2.58 9.69 1.38
C GLN A 85 3.70 9.76 0.33
N ASP A 86 4.96 9.75 0.78
CA ASP A 86 6.16 9.85 -0.06
C ASP A 86 6.69 8.48 -0.54
N GLY A 87 6.02 7.39 -0.15
CA GLY A 87 6.33 6.03 -0.62
C GLY A 87 7.08 5.15 0.38
N ASP A 88 7.44 5.69 1.55
CA ASP A 88 7.99 4.90 2.64
C ASP A 88 6.86 4.27 3.46
N VAL A 89 6.61 2.98 3.22
CA VAL A 89 5.52 2.22 3.84
C VAL A 89 5.92 1.53 5.15
N ARG A 90 7.16 1.73 5.61
CA ARG A 90 7.65 1.14 6.85
C ARG A 90 6.97 1.82 8.03
N ASP A 91 6.53 1.00 8.97
CA ASP A 91 5.95 1.45 10.24
C ASP A 91 7.01 1.41 11.35
N ILE A 92 8.00 0.52 11.23
CA ILE A 92 9.11 0.36 12.17
C ILE A 92 10.42 0.25 11.39
N VAL A 93 11.48 0.89 11.89
CA VAL A 93 12.84 0.73 11.40
C VAL A 93 13.76 0.30 12.53
N ILE A 94 14.46 -0.81 12.30
CA ILE A 94 15.57 -1.26 13.14
C ILE A 94 16.86 -0.74 12.51
N THR A 95 17.69 -0.05 13.29
CA THR A 95 19.01 0.39 12.87
C THR A 95 20.05 -0.24 13.78
N SER A 96 20.98 -1.00 13.21
CA SER A 96 22.14 -1.56 13.89
C SER A 96 23.41 -1.30 13.08
N ALA A 97 24.58 -1.57 13.65
CA ALA A 97 25.87 -1.33 13.01
C ALA A 97 25.97 -2.08 11.66
N GLY A 98 25.72 -1.36 10.56
CA GLY A 98 25.79 -1.86 9.19
C GLY A 98 24.49 -2.38 8.59
N LYS A 99 23.36 -2.35 9.30
CA LYS A 99 22.08 -2.86 8.76
C LYS A 99 20.87 -2.05 9.19
N THR A 100 19.98 -1.80 8.24
CA THR A 100 18.69 -1.16 8.46
C THR A 100 17.59 -2.08 7.97
N ILE A 101 16.67 -2.46 8.86
CA ILE A 101 15.54 -3.34 8.54
C ILE A 101 14.25 -2.56 8.72
N GLY A 102 13.48 -2.47 7.63
CA GLY A 102 12.13 -1.92 7.65
C GLY A 102 11.10 -3.00 7.90
N ILE A 103 10.07 -2.68 8.68
CA ILE A 103 8.89 -3.54 8.86
C ILE A 103 7.64 -2.70 8.59
N SER A 104 6.71 -3.22 7.79
CA SER A 104 5.36 -2.70 7.67
C SER A 104 4.37 -3.68 8.30
N CYS A 105 3.57 -3.19 9.23
CA CYS A 105 2.61 -3.96 10.01
C CYS A 105 1.21 -3.81 9.39
N LYS A 106 0.51 -4.93 9.22
CA LYS A 106 -0.88 -4.96 8.73
C LYS A 106 -1.71 -5.94 9.53
N THR A 107 -2.99 -5.63 9.72
CA THR A 107 -3.99 -6.50 10.34
C THR A 107 -5.05 -6.83 9.31
N ASN A 108 -5.15 -8.10 8.90
CA ASN A 108 -6.15 -8.61 7.94
C ASN A 108 -6.31 -7.79 6.64
N HIS A 109 -5.27 -7.07 6.19
CA HIS A 109 -5.39 -6.13 5.08
C HIS A 109 -4.33 -6.33 4.00
N ASP A 110 -4.82 -6.58 2.79
CA ASP A 110 -4.00 -6.88 1.62
C ASP A 110 -3.94 -5.75 0.58
N ALA A 111 -4.78 -4.70 0.71
CA ALA A 111 -4.81 -3.61 -0.27
C ALA A 111 -3.54 -2.74 -0.20
N TYR A 112 -3.17 -2.20 -1.36
CA TYR A 112 -1.97 -1.38 -1.58
C TYR A 112 -2.34 0.11 -1.59
N LYS A 113 -1.47 0.96 -2.16
CA LYS A 113 -1.72 2.39 -2.31
C LYS A 113 -3.11 2.69 -2.86
N HIS A 114 -3.76 3.70 -2.31
CA HIS A 114 -5.08 4.12 -2.74
C HIS A 114 -5.00 5.41 -3.56
N SER A 115 -4.52 5.29 -4.79
CA SER A 115 -4.30 6.43 -5.67
C SER A 115 -5.62 7.04 -6.15
N ARG A 116 -5.58 8.32 -6.53
CA ARG A 116 -6.73 9.02 -7.11
C ARG A 116 -6.40 9.45 -8.55
N LEU A 117 -7.44 9.68 -9.34
CA LEU A 117 -7.41 10.37 -10.62
C LEU A 117 -8.35 11.59 -10.55
N SER A 118 -7.94 12.69 -11.16
CA SER A 118 -8.76 13.89 -11.33
C SER A 118 -8.22 14.75 -12.48
N LYS A 119 -9.01 15.70 -12.98
CA LYS A 119 -8.58 16.62 -14.05
C LYS A 119 -7.35 17.47 -13.72
N LYS A 120 -7.00 17.63 -12.44
CA LYS A 120 -5.83 18.42 -11.99
C LYS A 120 -4.61 17.56 -11.67
N LEU A 121 -4.79 16.25 -11.57
CA LEU A 121 -3.76 15.35 -11.08
C LEU A 121 -3.01 14.71 -12.26
N ASN A 122 -1.79 15.16 -12.48
CA ASN A 122 -0.84 14.46 -13.33
C ASN A 122 -0.34 13.21 -12.59
N PHE A 123 -1.03 12.09 -12.77
CA PHE A 123 -0.72 10.85 -12.04
C PHE A 123 0.66 10.30 -12.42
N VAL A 124 1.06 10.43 -13.69
CA VAL A 124 2.36 9.97 -14.19
C VAL A 124 3.50 10.65 -13.44
N SER A 125 3.47 11.97 -13.31
CA SER A 125 4.47 12.71 -12.54
C SER A 125 4.31 12.48 -11.04
N LYS A 126 3.07 12.50 -10.51
CA LYS A 126 2.82 12.34 -9.07
C LYS A 126 3.28 10.99 -8.53
N TRP A 127 3.20 9.94 -9.35
CA TRP A 127 3.61 8.59 -9.00
C TRP A 127 5.07 8.30 -9.41
N GLY A 128 5.77 9.27 -10.01
CA GLY A 128 7.16 9.13 -10.44
C GLY A 128 7.37 8.14 -11.58
N LEU A 129 6.35 7.92 -12.43
CA LEU A 129 6.38 6.94 -13.51
C LEU A 129 7.26 7.41 -14.68
N ASP A 130 7.08 8.66 -15.10
CA ASP A 130 7.81 9.26 -16.21
C ASP A 130 7.92 10.79 -16.02
N THR A 131 9.03 11.38 -16.46
CA THR A 131 9.29 12.82 -16.35
C THR A 131 8.42 13.67 -17.28
N ALA A 132 7.94 13.11 -18.40
CA ALA A 132 7.04 13.78 -19.33
C ALA A 132 5.64 14.04 -18.73
N GLY A 133 5.27 13.28 -17.69
CA GLY A 133 3.95 13.37 -17.10
C GLY A 133 2.82 12.91 -18.03
N CYS A 134 1.58 13.18 -17.62
CA CYS A 134 0.39 12.93 -18.41
C CYS A 134 0.37 13.78 -19.69
N SER A 135 0.00 13.16 -20.81
CA SER A 135 -0.16 13.81 -22.10
C SER A 135 -1.35 14.77 -22.14
N ALA A 136 -1.34 15.70 -23.10
CA ALA A 136 -2.50 16.53 -23.40
C ALA A 136 -3.72 15.67 -23.77
N ALA A 137 -3.53 14.65 -24.61
CA ALA A 137 -4.58 13.70 -25.00
C ALA A 137 -5.23 13.01 -23.79
N TYR A 138 -4.46 12.63 -22.77
CA TYR A 138 -5.01 12.11 -21.52
C TYR A 138 -5.92 13.16 -20.85
N PHE A 139 -5.46 14.39 -20.66
CA PHE A 139 -6.27 15.43 -20.03
C PHE A 139 -7.50 15.81 -20.85
N ASP A 140 -7.39 15.87 -22.18
CA ASP A 140 -8.51 16.16 -23.08
C ASP A 140 -9.60 15.09 -22.95
N SER A 141 -9.21 13.82 -22.77
CA SER A 141 -10.16 12.72 -22.58
C SER A 141 -10.87 12.73 -21.22
N ILE A 142 -10.17 13.07 -20.13
CA ILE A 142 -10.74 12.98 -18.78
C ILE A 142 -11.38 14.27 -18.27
N THR A 143 -10.95 15.44 -18.77
CA THR A 143 -11.38 16.74 -18.24
C THR A 143 -12.89 16.95 -18.35
N PRO A 144 -13.54 16.70 -19.50
CA PRO A 144 -14.99 16.85 -19.62
C PRO A 144 -15.77 15.99 -18.61
N LEU A 145 -15.28 14.77 -18.35
CA LEU A 145 -15.91 13.83 -17.40
C LEU A 145 -15.84 14.37 -15.96
N PHE A 146 -14.68 14.88 -15.56
CA PHE A 146 -14.50 15.45 -14.22
C PHE A 146 -15.17 16.82 -14.06
N ASP A 147 -15.33 17.58 -15.14
CA ASP A 147 -16.10 18.82 -15.16
C ASP A 147 -17.60 18.56 -14.98
N GLU A 148 -18.12 17.52 -15.63
CA GLU A 148 -19.49 17.08 -15.42
C GLU A 148 -19.71 16.62 -13.97
N LEU A 149 -18.81 15.81 -13.40
CA LEU A 149 -18.88 15.42 -11.99
C LEU A 149 -18.83 16.64 -11.04
N ALA A 150 -18.01 17.64 -11.35
CA ALA A 150 -17.95 18.87 -10.59
C ALA A 150 -19.24 19.69 -10.69
N LYS A 151 -19.86 19.74 -11.87
CA LYS A 151 -21.14 20.40 -12.11
C LYS A 151 -22.27 19.69 -11.35
N ILE A 152 -22.39 18.37 -11.46
CA ILE A 152 -23.36 17.54 -10.72
C ILE A 152 -23.25 17.81 -9.22
N ARG A 153 -22.02 17.81 -8.71
CA ARG A 153 -21.74 18.09 -7.29
C ARG A 153 -22.19 19.49 -6.88
N LYS A 154 -21.90 20.50 -7.70
CA LYS A 154 -22.26 21.90 -7.45
C LYS A 154 -23.77 22.12 -7.51
N ASP A 155 -24.42 21.68 -8.58
CA ASP A 155 -25.85 21.88 -8.83
C ASP A 155 -26.68 21.09 -7.77
N GLY A 156 -26.18 19.93 -7.37
CA GLY A 156 -26.71 19.10 -6.29
C GLY A 156 -26.32 19.51 -4.87
N LYS A 157 -25.65 20.66 -4.68
CA LYS A 157 -25.21 21.20 -3.37
C LYS A 157 -24.47 20.18 -2.49
N ASP A 158 -23.60 19.36 -3.08
CA ASP A 158 -22.85 18.31 -2.38
C ASP A 158 -23.72 17.20 -1.73
N LEU A 159 -24.97 17.02 -2.18
CA LEU A 159 -25.88 16.01 -1.65
C LEU A 159 -26.08 14.80 -2.59
N VAL A 160 -25.84 14.98 -3.89
CA VAL A 160 -26.03 13.91 -4.89
C VAL A 160 -25.10 12.74 -4.61
N THR A 161 -25.67 11.54 -4.61
CA THR A 161 -24.93 10.30 -4.36
C THR A 161 -24.57 9.57 -5.65
N TRP A 162 -23.52 8.74 -5.60
CA TRP A 162 -23.18 7.85 -6.72
C TRP A 162 -24.31 6.87 -7.05
N ALA A 163 -25.19 6.54 -6.09
CA ALA A 163 -26.32 5.65 -6.31
C ALA A 163 -27.38 6.28 -7.23
N GLU A 164 -27.57 7.60 -7.14
CA GLU A 164 -28.53 8.36 -7.96
C GLU A 164 -28.09 8.54 -9.42
N LEU A 165 -26.80 8.39 -9.72
CA LEU A 165 -26.29 8.53 -11.08
C LEU A 165 -26.64 7.30 -11.95
N THR A 166 -27.46 7.56 -12.97
CA THR A 166 -27.76 6.61 -14.05
C THR A 166 -26.54 6.39 -14.92
N ASP A 167 -26.27 5.12 -15.24
CA ASP A 167 -25.21 4.67 -16.14
C ASP A 167 -23.81 5.27 -15.84
N LYS A 168 -23.51 5.53 -14.56
CA LYS A 168 -22.17 5.96 -14.11
C LYS A 168 -21.01 5.09 -14.64
N PRO A 169 -21.16 3.77 -14.88
CA PRO A 169 -20.07 2.98 -15.43
C PRO A 169 -19.62 3.43 -16.81
N ASN A 170 -20.55 3.54 -17.75
CA ASN A 170 -20.23 3.90 -19.12
C ASN A 170 -19.98 5.40 -19.25
N ARG A 171 -20.65 6.22 -18.43
CA ARG A 171 -20.47 7.68 -18.44
C ARG A 171 -19.13 8.13 -17.86
N PHE A 172 -18.65 7.50 -16.79
CA PHE A 172 -17.46 7.99 -16.06
C PHE A 172 -16.38 6.93 -15.87
N TYR A 173 -16.76 5.72 -15.46
CA TYR A 173 -15.75 4.76 -14.98
C TYR A 173 -14.92 4.15 -16.11
N TRP A 174 -15.56 3.60 -17.14
CA TRP A 174 -14.85 3.02 -18.27
C TRP A 174 -14.02 4.05 -19.04
N PRO A 175 -14.55 5.23 -19.42
CA PRO A 175 -13.76 6.23 -20.10
C PRO A 175 -12.50 6.67 -19.32
N VAL A 176 -12.60 6.85 -17.99
CA VAL A 176 -11.42 7.19 -17.17
C VAL A 176 -10.44 6.02 -17.08
N LEU A 177 -10.92 4.78 -16.95
CA LEU A 177 -10.08 3.58 -16.93
C LEU A 177 -9.36 3.36 -18.26
N ASP A 178 -10.02 3.65 -19.38
CA ASP A 178 -9.47 3.51 -20.73
C ASP A 178 -8.43 4.60 -21.01
N ALA A 179 -8.69 5.85 -20.62
CA ALA A 179 -7.71 6.93 -20.67
C ALA A 179 -6.47 6.60 -19.82
N PHE A 180 -6.67 6.07 -18.61
CA PHE A 180 -5.59 5.62 -17.73
C PHE A 180 -4.76 4.50 -18.37
N ALA A 181 -5.39 3.47 -18.93
CA ALA A 181 -4.70 2.36 -19.60
C ALA A 181 -3.90 2.83 -20.82
N THR A 182 -4.51 3.64 -21.68
CA THR A 182 -3.88 4.23 -22.87
C THR A 182 -2.65 5.04 -22.49
N GLU A 183 -2.76 5.84 -21.42
CA GLU A 183 -1.66 6.69 -20.97
C GLU A 183 -0.49 5.87 -20.40
N LEU A 184 -0.76 4.74 -19.74
CA LEU A 184 0.29 3.81 -19.28
C LEU A 184 1.02 3.14 -20.44
N GLU A 185 0.30 2.72 -21.48
CA GLU A 185 0.89 2.13 -22.69
C GLU A 185 1.79 3.13 -23.41
N ARG A 186 1.37 4.40 -23.48
CA ARG A 186 2.14 5.50 -24.10
C ARG A 186 3.49 5.73 -23.43
N ILE A 187 3.55 5.71 -22.09
CA ILE A 187 4.79 5.97 -21.33
C ILE A 187 5.60 4.71 -21.03
N GLN A 188 5.18 3.56 -21.58
CA GLN A 188 5.78 2.30 -21.22
C GLN A 188 7.28 2.26 -21.53
N SER A 189 8.06 1.96 -20.49
CA SER A 189 9.48 1.70 -20.57
C SER A 189 9.89 0.80 -19.40
N PRO A 190 11.05 0.13 -19.49
CA PRO A 190 11.55 -0.67 -18.36
C PRO A 190 11.68 0.13 -17.05
N LYS A 191 12.09 1.39 -17.16
CA LYS A 191 12.19 2.30 -16.01
C LYS A 191 10.82 2.61 -15.42
N MET A 192 9.84 2.92 -16.27
CA MET A 192 8.46 3.20 -15.86
C MET A 192 7.86 1.99 -15.12
N CYS A 193 7.97 0.78 -15.67
CA CYS A 193 7.43 -0.43 -15.05
C CYS A 193 8.04 -0.68 -13.66
N GLY A 194 9.36 -0.54 -13.51
CA GLY A 194 10.02 -0.65 -12.22
C GLY A 194 9.57 0.42 -11.22
N ASN A 195 9.44 1.67 -11.67
CA ASN A 195 8.92 2.77 -10.85
C ASN A 195 7.47 2.54 -10.44
N PHE A 196 6.65 1.96 -11.30
CA PHE A 196 5.27 1.68 -11.00
C PHE A 196 5.14 0.67 -9.86
N ILE A 197 5.92 -0.42 -9.86
CA ILE A 197 5.95 -1.36 -8.73
C ILE A 197 6.38 -0.66 -7.44
N LYS A 198 7.47 0.12 -7.47
CA LYS A 198 7.94 0.88 -6.29
C LYS A 198 6.88 1.85 -5.76
N TYR A 199 6.14 2.50 -6.66
CA TYR A 199 5.03 3.38 -6.26
C TYR A 199 3.93 2.60 -5.52
N LEU A 200 3.55 1.43 -6.04
CA LEU A 200 2.45 0.62 -5.49
C LEU A 200 2.79 -0.03 -4.15
N VAL A 201 4.00 -0.57 -4.01
CA VAL A 201 4.37 -1.41 -2.86
C VAL A 201 5.30 -0.70 -1.86
N GLY A 202 6.02 0.34 -2.27
CA GLY A 202 7.00 1.06 -1.46
C GLY A 202 8.36 1.18 -2.16
N ASN A 203 9.11 2.23 -1.81
CA ASN A 203 10.41 2.54 -2.41
C ASN A 203 11.63 2.06 -1.58
N HIS A 204 11.41 1.60 -0.36
CA HIS A 204 12.43 1.02 0.52
C HIS A 204 12.31 -0.50 0.62
N ASP A 205 13.36 -1.15 1.12
CA ASP A 205 13.27 -2.58 1.47
C ASP A 205 12.59 -2.73 2.83
N PHE A 206 11.62 -3.63 2.91
CA PHE A 206 10.88 -3.90 4.15
C PHE A 206 10.26 -5.30 4.19
N TYR A 207 10.03 -5.79 5.40
CA TYR A 207 9.20 -6.95 5.67
C TYR A 207 7.76 -6.49 5.91
N LYS A 208 6.82 -6.94 5.08
CA LYS A 208 5.39 -6.81 5.36
C LYS A 208 4.99 -7.95 6.29
N VAL A 209 4.57 -7.62 7.50
CA VAL A 209 4.07 -8.57 8.50
C VAL A 209 2.55 -8.38 8.60
N VAL A 210 1.81 -9.44 8.27
CA VAL A 210 0.34 -9.43 8.29
C VAL A 210 -0.14 -10.36 9.40
N SER A 211 -0.65 -9.76 10.48
CA SER A 211 -1.31 -10.50 11.55
C SER A 211 -2.70 -10.94 11.08
N ARG A 212 -2.99 -12.22 11.29
CA ARG A 212 -4.29 -12.87 11.09
C ARG A 212 -4.66 -13.61 12.38
N PRO A 213 -5.93 -13.99 12.59
CA PRO A 213 -6.29 -14.86 13.69
C PRO A 213 -5.49 -16.17 13.59
N ASN A 214 -4.71 -16.48 14.63
CA ASN A 214 -3.91 -17.71 14.74
C ASN A 214 -2.92 -17.93 13.58
N ALA A 215 -2.48 -16.87 12.90
CA ALA A 215 -1.49 -16.99 11.85
C ALA A 215 -0.77 -15.65 11.60
N VAL A 216 0.46 -15.73 11.08
CA VAL A 216 1.18 -14.57 10.59
C VAL A 216 1.80 -14.84 9.23
N ALA A 217 1.60 -13.88 8.31
CA ALA A 217 2.22 -13.88 6.99
C ALA A 217 3.36 -12.88 6.93
N ILE A 218 4.49 -13.28 6.37
CA ILE A 218 5.67 -12.44 6.19
C ILE A 218 5.97 -12.37 4.69
N GLN A 219 6.15 -11.17 4.15
CA GLN A 219 6.61 -10.96 2.77
C GLN A 219 7.77 -9.98 2.75
N ALA A 220 8.89 -10.33 2.12
CA ALA A 220 10.05 -9.44 2.07
C ALA A 220 10.12 -8.71 0.73
N PHE A 221 9.84 -7.40 0.74
CA PHE A 221 9.99 -6.52 -0.41
C PHE A 221 11.44 -6.04 -0.50
N ASN A 222 12.36 -6.97 -0.82
CA ASN A 222 13.81 -6.69 -0.95
C ASN A 222 14.16 -6.05 -2.31
N LEU A 223 13.56 -4.91 -2.64
CA LEU A 223 13.62 -4.30 -3.98
C LEU A 223 15.00 -3.72 -4.33
N ASN A 224 15.77 -3.30 -3.33
CA ASN A 224 17.10 -2.72 -3.47
C ASN A 224 18.20 -3.76 -3.16
N GLY A 225 17.90 -4.79 -2.37
CA GLY A 225 18.81 -5.90 -2.09
C GLY A 225 19.52 -5.80 -0.75
N MET A 226 18.95 -5.09 0.22
CA MET A 226 19.54 -4.88 1.55
C MET A 226 19.34 -6.07 2.51
N PHE A 227 18.45 -7.00 2.19
CA PHE A 227 18.11 -8.14 3.06
C PHE A 227 18.75 -9.45 2.61
N ASN A 228 18.89 -10.39 3.55
CA ASN A 228 19.48 -11.73 3.34
C ASN A 228 18.52 -12.72 2.64
N VAL A 229 17.47 -12.21 1.99
CA VAL A 229 16.46 -13.00 1.28
C VAL A 229 16.43 -12.61 -0.19
N SER A 230 15.73 -13.38 -1.02
CA SER A 230 15.70 -13.18 -2.46
C SER A 230 15.24 -11.76 -2.84
N LYS A 231 15.99 -11.14 -3.76
CA LYS A 231 15.62 -9.87 -4.40
C LYS A 231 14.64 -10.17 -5.55
N PRO A 232 13.35 -9.76 -5.45
CA PRO A 232 12.42 -9.93 -6.55
C PRO A 232 12.83 -9.07 -7.74
N GLN A 233 12.58 -9.58 -8.95
CA GLN A 233 12.88 -8.83 -10.17
C GLN A 233 11.79 -7.79 -10.41
N LEU A 234 12.19 -6.54 -10.64
CA LEU A 234 11.28 -5.51 -11.12
C LEU A 234 10.91 -5.78 -12.59
N PRO A 235 9.67 -5.48 -12.98
CA PRO A 235 9.23 -5.67 -14.35
C PRO A 235 9.89 -4.65 -15.29
N THR A 236 10.00 -5.06 -16.54
CA THR A 236 10.53 -4.26 -17.65
C THR A 236 9.46 -3.92 -18.69
N LYS A 237 8.30 -4.57 -18.63
CA LYS A 237 7.17 -4.31 -19.52
C LYS A 237 5.83 -4.66 -18.86
N ILE A 238 4.77 -4.07 -19.38
CA ILE A 238 3.39 -4.49 -19.24
C ILE A 238 3.13 -5.53 -20.32
N ASP A 239 2.77 -6.74 -19.93
CA ASP A 239 2.38 -7.80 -20.86
C ASP A 239 0.93 -7.63 -21.32
N LEU A 240 0.03 -7.18 -20.43
CA LEU A 240 -1.38 -7.01 -20.75
C LEU A 240 -2.08 -6.04 -19.78
N ILE A 241 -2.95 -5.20 -20.32
CA ILE A 241 -3.98 -4.49 -19.55
C ILE A 241 -5.34 -5.05 -19.95
N LYS A 242 -6.07 -5.64 -19.00
CA LYS A 242 -7.39 -6.25 -19.26
C LYS A 242 -8.50 -5.56 -18.47
N ASN A 243 -9.65 -5.45 -19.09
CA ASN A 243 -10.89 -5.14 -18.38
C ASN A 243 -11.27 -6.35 -17.54
N LYS A 244 -11.66 -6.13 -16.29
CA LYS A 244 -12.39 -7.14 -15.53
C LYS A 244 -13.87 -6.83 -15.66
N ASN A 245 -14.53 -7.49 -16.61
CA ASN A 245 -15.95 -7.29 -16.86
C ASN A 245 -16.78 -8.02 -15.76
N GLY A 246 -17.76 -7.32 -15.17
CA GLY A 246 -18.58 -7.79 -14.05
C GLY A 246 -19.10 -6.63 -13.21
N THR A 247 -19.50 -6.87 -11.95
CA THR A 247 -19.96 -5.81 -11.02
C THR A 247 -18.85 -4.84 -10.56
N GLN A 248 -17.60 -5.07 -10.99
CA GLN A 248 -16.43 -4.31 -10.55
C GLN A 248 -15.77 -3.64 -11.75
N TYR A 249 -15.86 -2.31 -11.83
CA TYR A 249 -15.22 -1.51 -12.87
C TYR A 249 -13.72 -1.38 -12.57
N SER A 250 -12.92 -2.23 -13.21
CA SER A 250 -11.48 -2.28 -12.94
C SER A 250 -10.62 -2.66 -14.16
N LYS A 251 -9.37 -2.17 -14.13
CA LYS A 251 -8.30 -2.60 -15.03
C LYS A 251 -7.33 -3.49 -14.28
N THR A 252 -7.09 -4.68 -14.77
CA THR A 252 -5.99 -5.53 -14.30
C THR A 252 -4.78 -5.30 -15.19
N ILE A 253 -3.67 -4.90 -14.59
CA ILE A 253 -2.38 -4.72 -15.25
C ILE A 253 -1.52 -5.94 -14.91
N ILE A 254 -1.00 -6.60 -15.94
CA ILE A 254 -0.09 -7.74 -15.82
C ILE A 254 1.24 -7.29 -16.39
N PHE A 255 2.28 -7.38 -15.57
CA PHE A 255 3.64 -7.10 -15.97
C PHE A 255 4.41 -8.41 -16.14
N ASP A 256 5.53 -8.33 -16.84
CA ASP A 256 6.49 -9.42 -16.82
C ASP A 256 7.03 -9.66 -15.40
N LYS A 257 7.72 -10.78 -15.21
CA LYS A 257 8.32 -11.18 -13.90
C LYS A 257 7.29 -11.40 -12.77
N GLY A 258 6.03 -11.64 -13.12
CA GLY A 258 4.99 -12.17 -12.23
C GLY A 258 4.23 -11.13 -11.40
N TRP A 259 4.37 -9.84 -11.69
CA TRP A 259 3.61 -8.81 -11.00
C TRP A 259 2.27 -8.57 -11.69
N SER A 260 1.18 -8.55 -10.92
CA SER A 260 -0.12 -8.14 -11.43
C SER A 260 -0.98 -7.48 -10.37
N PHE A 261 -1.62 -6.37 -10.76
CA PHE A 261 -2.44 -5.55 -9.87
C PHE A 261 -3.78 -5.23 -10.52
N ASN A 262 -4.84 -5.24 -9.71
CA ASN A 262 -6.17 -4.81 -10.10
C ASN A 262 -6.44 -3.39 -9.58
N PHE A 263 -6.80 -2.48 -10.49
CA PHE A 263 -7.14 -1.09 -10.22
C PHE A 263 -8.65 -0.93 -10.34
N ARG A 264 -9.37 -1.03 -9.22
CA ARG A 264 -10.83 -0.90 -9.17
C ARG A 264 -11.23 0.52 -8.81
N ILE A 265 -12.13 1.14 -9.58
CA ILE A 265 -12.74 2.40 -9.15
C ILE A 265 -13.60 2.12 -7.92
N HIS A 266 -13.33 2.87 -6.86
CA HIS A 266 -14.06 2.82 -5.61
C HIS A 266 -14.35 4.23 -5.11
N SER A 267 -15.61 4.53 -4.82
CA SER A 267 -16.01 5.77 -4.16
C SER A 267 -16.00 5.57 -2.64
N ALA A 268 -14.99 6.13 -1.96
CA ALA A 268 -14.94 6.08 -0.49
C ALA A 268 -16.07 6.90 0.15
N SER A 269 -16.56 7.92 -0.56
CA SER A 269 -17.75 8.69 -0.21
C SER A 269 -18.95 8.14 -0.95
N SER A 270 -20.12 8.13 -0.31
CA SER A 270 -21.40 7.90 -1.00
C SER A 270 -21.76 9.06 -1.93
N LYS A 271 -21.24 10.26 -1.65
CA LYS A 271 -21.47 11.49 -2.42
C LYS A 271 -20.55 11.58 -3.63
N VAL A 272 -21.06 12.19 -4.69
CA VAL A 272 -20.29 12.45 -5.91
C VAL A 272 -19.11 13.36 -5.61
N GLU A 273 -17.92 12.95 -6.06
CA GLU A 273 -16.69 13.72 -5.98
C GLU A 273 -16.14 13.94 -7.40
N ALA A 274 -15.51 15.10 -7.64
CA ALA A 274 -14.77 15.36 -8.89
C ALA A 274 -13.38 14.69 -8.91
N SER A 275 -13.30 13.48 -8.34
CA SER A 275 -12.12 12.62 -8.33
C SER A 275 -12.57 11.17 -8.19
N LEU A 276 -11.84 10.25 -8.81
CA LEU A 276 -12.08 8.81 -8.66
C LEU A 276 -10.90 8.19 -7.93
N LYS A 277 -11.19 7.37 -6.92
CA LYS A 277 -10.18 6.68 -6.11
C LYS A 277 -10.06 5.23 -6.58
N PHE A 278 -8.84 4.73 -6.63
CA PHE A 278 -8.57 3.32 -6.81
C PHE A 278 -8.56 2.59 -5.47
N ASP A 279 -9.16 1.41 -5.48
CA ASP A 279 -8.86 0.31 -4.59
C ASP A 279 -7.94 -0.66 -5.34
N ILE A 280 -6.66 -0.69 -4.93
CA ILE A 280 -5.60 -1.43 -5.62
C ILE A 280 -5.28 -2.68 -4.83
N ASN A 281 -5.39 -3.83 -5.50
CA ASN A 281 -5.08 -5.14 -4.92
C ASN A 281 -4.07 -5.88 -5.79
N ALA A 282 -3.08 -6.53 -5.19
CA ALA A 282 -2.24 -7.46 -5.92
C ALA A 282 -3.06 -8.71 -6.28
N ILE A 283 -2.99 -9.11 -7.55
CA ILE A 283 -3.47 -10.42 -8.01
C ILE A 283 -2.35 -11.44 -7.88
N ALA A 284 -1.14 -11.03 -8.26
CA ALA A 284 0.07 -11.82 -8.15
C ALA A 284 1.26 -10.90 -7.85
N LEU A 285 2.20 -11.41 -7.07
CA LEU A 285 3.48 -10.78 -6.81
C LEU A 285 4.58 -11.62 -7.48
N SER A 286 5.76 -11.03 -7.65
CA SER A 286 6.89 -11.75 -8.24
C SER A 286 7.12 -13.10 -7.56
N PRO A 287 7.34 -14.21 -8.32
CA PRO A 287 7.59 -15.52 -7.74
C PRO A 287 8.93 -15.60 -6.98
N LYS A 288 9.81 -14.60 -7.14
CA LYS A 288 11.05 -14.45 -6.37
C LYS A 288 10.87 -13.61 -5.11
N LEU A 289 9.67 -13.09 -4.84
CA LEU A 289 9.38 -12.41 -3.58
C LEU A 289 9.42 -13.45 -2.45
N TYR A 290 10.23 -13.21 -1.44
CA TYR A 290 10.25 -14.09 -0.28
C TYR A 290 8.91 -14.00 0.48
N THR A 291 8.32 -15.15 0.78
CA THR A 291 7.08 -15.26 1.56
C THR A 291 7.19 -16.38 2.57
N HIS A 292 6.67 -16.16 3.77
CA HIS A 292 6.59 -17.17 4.82
C HIS A 292 5.22 -17.09 5.51
N HIS A 293 4.72 -18.24 5.96
CA HIS A 293 3.49 -18.35 6.75
C HIS A 293 3.78 -19.17 7.99
N ILE A 294 3.26 -18.71 9.12
CA ILE A 294 3.35 -19.39 10.40
C ILE A 294 1.94 -19.51 10.95
N ASP A 295 1.48 -20.74 11.17
CA ASP A 295 0.24 -21.04 11.88
C ASP A 295 0.53 -21.13 13.39
N LEU A 296 -0.37 -20.58 14.22
CA LEU A 296 -0.16 -20.35 15.66
C LEU A 296 -1.23 -21.01 16.55
#